data_AF-A0A929QUF8-F1
#
_entry.id   AF-A0A929QUF8-F1
#
_cell.length_a   1.000
_cell.length_b   1.000
_cell.length_c   1.000
_cell.angle_alpha   90.00
_cell.angle_beta   90.00
_cell.angle_gamma   90.00
#
_symmetry.space_group_name_H-M   'P 1'
#
loop_
_entity.id
_entity.type
_entity.pdbx_description
1 polymer ?
#
loop_
_entity_poly.entity_id
_entity_poly.type
_entity_poly.pdbx_seq_one_letter_code
_entity_poly.pdbx_strand_id
1 'polypeptide(L)'
;MESLGVYRKEFDPLIEIYASMMVQYKAYAKMHADEEFNATEVTTNSKGVVSEKKSPLVQTLETLRKDILSYSDRLCLNPKALTEDKLKTNKAKPVGLDAFVSQALGDGSG
;
A
#
# COMPACT_ATOMS: atom_id res chain seq x y z
N MET A 1 4.62 6.55 5.72
CA MET A 1 3.40 6.73 6.54
C MET A 1 3.58 7.82 7.59
N GLU A 2 4.70 7.85 8.32
CA GLU A 2 4.97 8.85 9.36
C GLU A 2 4.93 10.29 8.85
N SER A 3 5.63 10.59 7.75
CA SER A 3 5.60 11.91 7.10
C SER A 3 4.21 12.34 6.63
N LEU A 4 3.35 11.36 6.33
CA LEU A 4 1.95 11.58 5.94
C LEU A 4 1.02 11.71 7.15
N GLY A 5 1.51 11.48 8.37
CA GLY A 5 0.68 11.50 9.57
C GLY A 5 -0.44 10.46 9.52
N VAL A 6 -0.17 9.24 9.03
CA VAL A 6 -1.16 8.15 8.98
C VAL A 6 -0.66 6.85 9.62
N TYR A 7 0.57 6.85 10.12
CA TYR A 7 1.13 5.69 10.81
C TYR A 7 0.46 5.46 12.16
N ARG A 8 0.12 4.20 12.44
CA ARG A 8 -0.21 3.70 13.77
C ARG A 8 0.33 2.28 13.94
N LYS A 9 0.71 1.94 15.17
CA LYS A 9 1.32 0.63 15.52
C LYS A 9 0.41 -0.55 15.20
N GLU A 10 -0.91 -0.38 15.27
CA GLU A 10 -1.87 -1.43 14.92
C GLU A 10 -1.81 -1.81 13.44
N PHE A 11 -1.18 -0.99 12.59
CA PHE A 11 -0.96 -1.30 11.19
C PHE A 11 0.33 -2.06 10.91
N ASP A 12 1.21 -2.32 11.89
CA ASP A 12 2.49 -3.01 11.66
C ASP A 12 2.35 -4.32 10.89
N PRO A 13 1.41 -5.23 11.22
CA PRO A 13 1.23 -6.47 10.43
C PRO A 13 0.77 -6.19 9.00
N LEU A 14 -0.05 -5.16 8.80
CA LEU A 14 -0.56 -4.78 7.48
C LEU A 14 0.54 -4.14 6.62
N ILE A 15 1.42 -3.36 7.25
CA ILE A 15 2.61 -2.77 6.63
C ILE A 15 3.57 -3.87 6.18
N GLU A 16 3.80 -4.88 7.02
CA GLU A 16 4.66 -6.02 6.69
C GLU A 16 4.12 -6.83 5.49
N ILE A 17 2.82 -7.15 5.49
CA ILE A 17 2.17 -7.82 4.36
C ILE A 17 2.31 -6.98 3.08
N TYR A 18 2.04 -5.67 3.16
CA TYR A 18 2.18 -4.77 2.02
C TYR A 18 3.61 -4.72 1.47
N ALA A 19 4.61 -4.61 2.35
CA ALA A 19 6.01 -4.63 1.96
C ALA A 19 6.39 -5.96 1.28
N SER A 20 5.94 -7.08 1.83
CA SER A 20 6.14 -8.41 1.24
C SER A 20 5.52 -8.51 -0.17
N MET A 21 4.29 -8.03 -0.37
CA MET A 21 3.65 -8.00 -1.70
C MET A 21 4.44 -7.16 -2.71
N MET A 22 5.00 -6.03 -2.29
CA MET A 22 5.84 -5.19 -3.15
C MET A 22 7.12 -5.90 -3.59
N VAL A 23 7.76 -6.66 -2.70
CA VAL A 23 8.93 -7.49 -3.03
C VAL A 23 8.56 -8.60 -4.00
N GLN A 24 7.48 -9.34 -3.72
CA GLN A 24 6.99 -10.42 -4.59
C GLN A 24 6.63 -9.90 -5.99
N TYR A 25 5.90 -8.79 -6.07
CA TYR A 25 5.54 -8.16 -7.35
C TYR A 25 6.77 -7.83 -8.19
N LYS A 26 7.81 -7.24 -7.59
CA LYS A 26 9.06 -6.92 -8.30
C LYS A 26 9.77 -8.16 -8.82
N ALA A 27 9.85 -9.20 -8.00
CA ALA A 27 10.46 -10.47 -8.39
C ALA A 27 9.69 -11.11 -9.57
N TYR A 28 8.36 -11.12 -9.48
CA TYR A 28 7.49 -11.75 -10.49
C TYR A 28 7.44 -10.94 -11.78
N ALA A 29 7.48 -9.61 -11.68
CA ALA A 29 7.58 -8.73 -12.85
C ALA A 29 8.91 -8.92 -13.58
N LYS A 30 10.00 -9.15 -12.84
CA LYS A 30 11.29 -9.51 -13.43
C LYS A 30 11.21 -10.87 -14.14
N MET A 31 10.67 -11.90 -13.50
CA MET A 31 10.49 -13.20 -14.16
C MET A 31 9.65 -13.09 -15.43
N HIS A 32 8.57 -12.30 -15.40
CA HIS A 32 7.73 -12.10 -16.58
C HIS A 32 8.47 -11.40 -17.71
N ALA A 33 9.35 -10.44 -17.40
CA ALA A 33 10.22 -9.80 -18.38
C ALA A 33 11.28 -10.77 -18.93
N ASP A 34 11.85 -11.62 -18.08
CA ASP A 34 12.81 -12.65 -18.47
C ASP A 34 12.15 -13.73 -19.38
N GLU A 35 10.82 -13.91 -19.29
CA GLU A 35 9.98 -14.74 -20.16
C GLU A 35 9.42 -13.96 -21.39
N GLU A 36 10.06 -12.85 -21.77
CA GLU A 36 9.65 -12.01 -22.93
C GLU A 36 8.19 -11.52 -22.85
N PHE A 37 7.66 -11.37 -21.64
CA PHE A 37 6.28 -10.95 -21.37
C PHE A 37 5.22 -11.91 -21.92
N ASN A 38 5.51 -13.21 -22.01
CA ASN A 38 4.54 -14.21 -22.43
C ASN A 38 3.23 -14.11 -21.63
N ALA A 39 2.11 -13.98 -22.35
CA ALA A 39 0.80 -13.80 -21.76
C ALA A 39 0.06 -15.13 -21.52
N THR A 40 0.46 -16.17 -22.25
CA THR A 40 -0.23 -17.43 -22.36
C THR A 40 0.74 -18.60 -22.32
N GLU A 41 0.21 -19.76 -21.93
CA GLU A 41 0.91 -21.04 -21.88
C GLU A 41 0.07 -22.10 -22.58
N VAL A 42 0.74 -22.90 -23.41
CA VAL A 42 0.12 -24.04 -24.09
C VAL A 42 0.19 -25.24 -23.16
N THR A 43 -0.96 -25.82 -22.85
CA THR A 43 -1.09 -27.01 -22.02
C THR A 43 -1.82 -28.11 -22.78
N THR A 44 -1.35 -29.34 -22.63
CA THR A 44 -1.99 -30.53 -23.21
C THR A 44 -2.54 -31.39 -22.07
N ASN A 45 -3.82 -31.74 -22.14
CA ASN A 45 -4.44 -32.58 -21.11
C ASN A 45 -4.19 -34.08 -21.36
N SER A 46 -4.59 -34.93 -20.41
CA SER A 46 -4.44 -36.39 -20.49
C SER A 46 -5.18 -37.04 -21.67
N LYS A 47 -6.05 -36.31 -22.38
CA LYS A 47 -6.76 -36.77 -23.59
C LYS A 47 -6.12 -36.26 -24.89
N GLY A 48 -4.94 -35.63 -24.80
CA GLY A 48 -4.22 -35.08 -25.96
C GLY A 48 -4.82 -33.78 -26.52
N VAL A 49 -5.78 -33.17 -25.83
CA VAL A 49 -6.35 -31.88 -26.26
C VAL A 49 -5.40 -30.76 -25.87
N VAL A 50 -4.93 -30.02 -26.86
CA VAL A 50 -4.08 -28.83 -26.70
C VAL A 50 -4.97 -27.61 -26.43
N SER A 51 -4.65 -26.87 -25.37
CA SER A 51 -5.34 -25.62 -25.01
C SER A 51 -4.34 -24.55 -24.64
N GLU A 52 -4.55 -23.33 -25.14
CA GLU A 52 -3.82 -22.14 -24.72
C GLU A 52 -4.59 -21.46 -23.59
N LYS A 53 -3.88 -21.12 -22.50
CA LYS A 53 -4.46 -20.47 -21.32
C LYS A 53 -3.61 -19.30 -20.88
N LYS A 54 -4.20 -18.35 -20.15
CA LYS A 54 -3.43 -17.27 -19.51
C LYS A 54 -2.35 -17.87 -18.60
N SER A 55 -1.12 -17.36 -18.69
CA SER A 55 -0.03 -17.76 -17.82
C SER A 55 -0.42 -17.55 -16.34
N PRO A 56 -0.19 -18.55 -15.46
CA PRO A 56 -0.37 -18.38 -14.02
C PRO A 56 0.45 -17.22 -13.43
N LEU A 57 1.63 -16.93 -14.00
CA LEU A 57 2.46 -15.80 -13.59
C LEU A 57 1.75 -14.47 -13.85
N VAL A 58 1.16 -14.32 -15.04
CA VAL A 58 0.37 -13.13 -15.41
C VAL A 58 -0.86 -12.99 -14.52
N GLN A 59 -1.57 -14.08 -14.26
CA GLN A 59 -2.71 -14.07 -13.34
C GLN A 59 -2.32 -13.64 -11.92
N THR A 60 -1.16 -14.10 -11.45
CA THR A 60 -0.61 -13.71 -10.14
C THR A 60 -0.25 -12.23 -10.12
N LEU A 61 0.41 -11.72 -11.17
CA LEU A 61 0.76 -10.30 -11.29
C LEU A 61 -0.48 -9.40 -11.33
N GLU A 62 -1.53 -9.79 -12.06
CA GLU A 62 -2.81 -9.05 -12.08
C GLU A 62 -3.46 -8.99 -10.69
N THR A 63 -3.39 -10.09 -9.93
CA THR A 63 -3.93 -10.17 -8.56
C THR A 63 -3.12 -9.29 -7.60
N LEU A 64 -1.78 -9.42 -7.60
CA LEU A 64 -0.89 -8.60 -6.78
C LEU A 64 -1.07 -7.11 -7.04
N ARG A 65 -1.27 -6.68 -8.29
CA ARG A 65 -1.54 -5.25 -8.61
C ARG A 65 -2.82 -4.76 -7.93
N LYS A 66 -3.88 -5.56 -7.92
CA LYS A 66 -5.14 -5.22 -7.25
C LYS A 66 -4.98 -5.18 -5.73
N ASP A 67 -4.28 -6.15 -5.17
CA ASP A 67 -4.06 -6.23 -3.72
C ASP A 67 -3.15 -5.10 -3.22
N ILE A 68 -2.06 -4.78 -3.94
CA ILE A 68 -1.20 -3.63 -3.65
C ILE A 68 -2.01 -2.35 -3.65
N LEU A 69 -2.88 -2.13 -4.65
CA LEU A 69 -3.74 -0.94 -4.69
C LEU A 69 -4.70 -0.90 -3.48
N SER A 70 -5.35 -2.03 -3.16
CA SER A 70 -6.27 -2.16 -2.03
C SER A 70 -5.60 -1.90 -0.68
N TYR A 71 -4.40 -2.43 -0.45
CA TYR A 71 -3.66 -2.21 0.80
C TYR A 71 -3.06 -0.81 0.86
N SER A 72 -2.65 -0.24 -0.28
CA SER A 72 -2.26 1.16 -0.35
C SER A 72 -3.41 2.10 0.04
N ASP A 73 -4.64 1.80 -0.39
CA ASP A 73 -5.85 2.56 0.00
C ASP A 73 -6.05 2.45 1.53
N ARG A 74 -5.95 1.23 2.09
CA ARG A 74 -6.13 0.98 3.55
C ARG A 74 -5.08 1.66 4.42
N LEU A 75 -3.82 1.66 3.97
CA LEU A 75 -2.70 2.29 4.66
C LEU A 75 -2.61 3.80 4.38
N CYS A 76 -3.55 4.37 3.61
CA CYS A 76 -3.57 5.78 3.22
C CYS A 76 -2.27 6.24 2.55
N LEU A 77 -1.68 5.37 1.72
CA LEU A 77 -0.40 5.58 1.04
C LEU A 77 -0.53 6.20 -0.35
N ASN A 78 -1.75 6.51 -0.79
CA ASN A 78 -1.99 7.13 -2.10
C ASN A 78 -2.89 8.37 -1.98
N PRO A 79 -2.86 9.26 -2.98
CA PRO A 79 -3.62 10.51 -2.95
C PRO A 79 -5.13 10.32 -2.78
N LYS A 80 -5.69 9.25 -3.35
CA LYS A 80 -7.12 8.93 -3.25
C LYS A 80 -7.56 8.65 -1.81
N ALA A 81 -6.70 8.04 -1.01
CA ALA A 81 -6.98 7.70 0.38
C ALA A 81 -6.68 8.84 1.38
N LEU A 82 -5.94 9.87 0.94
CA LEU A 82 -5.63 11.07 1.68
C LEU A 82 -6.80 12.07 1.55
N THR A 83 -7.72 12.07 2.51
CA THR A 83 -8.69 13.15 2.68
C THR A 83 -8.18 14.17 3.69
N GLU A 84 -8.49 15.46 3.50
CA GLU A 84 -8.00 16.54 4.38
C GLU A 84 -8.31 16.30 5.87
N ASP A 85 -9.41 15.63 6.18
CA ASP A 85 -9.82 15.35 7.55
C ASP A 85 -8.93 14.30 8.25
N LYS A 86 -8.26 13.42 7.48
CA LYS A 86 -7.31 12.43 8.05
C LYS A 86 -5.96 13.06 8.37
N LEU A 87 -5.53 14.07 7.60
CA LEU A 87 -4.26 14.78 7.78
C LEU A 87 -4.22 15.67 9.03
N LYS A 88 -5.39 16.10 9.55
CA LYS A 88 -5.51 17.02 10.69
C LYS A 88 -5.23 16.36 12.06
N THR A 89 -5.13 15.04 12.13
CA THR A 89 -5.05 14.31 13.41
C THR A 89 -3.64 14.15 14.00
N ASN A 90 -2.59 14.53 13.28
CA ASN A 90 -1.19 14.36 13.72
C ASN A 90 -0.42 15.67 13.95
N LYS A 91 -1.10 16.81 14.06
CA LYS A 91 -0.50 17.92 14.83
C LYS A 91 -0.48 17.45 16.27
N ALA A 92 0.70 17.07 16.77
CA ALA A 92 0.90 16.81 18.19
C ALA A 92 0.28 17.98 18.96
N LYS A 93 -0.78 17.69 19.72
CA LYS A 93 -1.32 18.68 20.65
C LYS A 93 -0.15 18.99 21.59
N PRO A 94 0.25 20.26 21.80
CA PRO A 94 1.30 20.54 22.76
C PRO A 94 0.90 19.91 24.09
N VAL A 95 1.72 19.01 24.62
CA VAL A 95 1.51 18.38 25.92
C VAL A 95 2.61 18.90 26.84
N GLY A 96 2.23 19.51 27.95
CA GLY A 96 3.15 20.10 28.92
C GLY A 96 3.20 21.63 28.88
N LEU A 97 4.31 22.19 29.36
CA LEU A 97 4.52 23.62 29.61
C LEU A 97 4.20 24.51 28.40
N ASP A 98 4.39 24.02 27.18
CA ASP A 98 4.10 24.75 25.94
C ASP A 98 2.60 25.06 25.74
N ALA A 99 1.72 24.17 26.21
CA ALA A 99 0.28 24.41 26.22
C ALA A 99 -0.11 25.47 27.25
N PHE A 100 0.57 25.46 28.41
CA PHE A 100 0.34 26.42 29.49
C PHE A 100 0.82 27.83 29.12
N VAL A 101 2.01 27.94 28.51
CA VAL A 101 2.58 29.22 28.05
C VAL A 101 1.72 29.84 26.95
N SER A 102 1.20 29.04 26.02
CA SER A 102 0.33 29.55 24.94
C SER A 102 -1.01 30.08 25.48
N GLN A 103 -1.54 29.49 26.56
CA GLN A 103 -2.77 29.96 27.19
C GLN A 103 -2.54 31.20 28.08
N ALA A 104 -1.41 31.28 28.77
CA ALA A 104 -1.06 32.43 29.61
C ALA A 104 -0.76 33.71 28.81
N LEU A 105 -0.32 33.59 27.55
CA LEU A 105 -0.01 34.73 26.68
C LEU A 105 -1.20 35.17 25.80
N GLY A 106 -2.29 34.40 25.75
CA GLY A 106 -3.47 34.68 24.91
C GLY A 106 -4.50 35.63 25.51
N ASP A 107 -4.52 35.80 26.84
CA ASP A 107 -5.51 36.62 27.56
C ASP A 107 -5.06 38.08 27.79
N GLY A 108 -4.02 38.53 27.07
CA GLY A 108 -3.32 39.80 27.32
C GLY A 108 -3.62 40.96 26.35
N SER A 109 -4.72 40.94 25.59
CA SER A 109 -5.12 42.08 24.76
C SER A 109 -6.60 42.43 24.98
N GLY A 110 -6.85 43.20 26.03
CA GLY A 110 -7.97 44.14 26.10
C GLY A 110 -7.65 45.43 25.36
#